data_AF-J4WMG2-F1
#
_entry.id   AF-J4WMG2-F1
#
_cell.length_a   1.000
_cell.length_b   1.000
_cell.length_c   1.000
_cell.angle_alpha   90.00
_cell.angle_beta   90.00
_cell.angle_gamma   90.00
#
_symmetry.space_group_name_H-M   'P 1'
#
loop_
_entity.id
_entity.type
_entity.pdbx_description
1 polymer ?
#
loop_
_entity_poly.entity_id
_entity_poly.type
_entity_poly.pdbx_seq_one_letter_code
_entity_poly.pdbx_strand_id
1 'polypeptide(L)'
;MVDKRLWTGIAQLVGGGHNSTALVGTPEQVADALLDYYDLGVRNFLIRGFDPLNDAQEYGKALLPIAREKAALRAVAERAS
;
A
#
# COMPACT_ATOMS: atom_id res chain seq x y z
N MET A 1 -7.85 7.10 13.78
CA MET A 1 -6.55 6.98 13.10
C MET A 1 -6.81 6.25 11.79
N VAL A 2 -6.57 6.89 10.65
CA VAL A 2 -7.02 6.39 9.32
C VAL A 2 -6.17 5.21 8.84
N ASP A 3 -4.96 5.04 9.40
CA ASP A 3 -3.99 4.07 8.92
C ASP A 3 -3.34 3.30 10.08
N LYS A 4 -3.32 1.97 9.99
CA LYS A 4 -2.77 1.05 11.01
C LYS A 4 -1.27 0.80 10.82
N ARG A 5 -0.70 1.15 9.67
CA ARG A 5 0.66 0.80 9.21
C ARG A 5 1.49 1.98 8.75
N LEU A 6 0.92 3.18 8.79
CA LEU A 6 1.63 4.41 8.50
C LEU A 6 2.82 4.60 9.45
N TRP A 7 4.01 4.55 8.88
CA TRP A 7 5.27 4.82 9.55
C TRP A 7 5.85 6.15 9.05
N THR A 8 6.25 7.02 9.99
CA THR A 8 6.69 8.40 9.72
C THR A 8 8.13 8.69 10.15
N GLY A 9 8.93 7.66 10.47
CA GLY A 9 10.28 7.85 11.01
C GLY A 9 11.22 8.60 10.07
N ILE A 10 11.17 8.34 8.76
CA ILE A 10 11.97 9.10 7.78
C ILE A 10 11.44 10.52 7.62
N ALA A 11 10.12 10.73 7.63
CA ALA A 11 9.53 12.07 7.57
C ALA A 11 10.04 12.98 8.70
N GLN A 12 10.21 12.44 9.90
CA GLN A 12 10.79 13.18 11.03
C GLN A 12 12.26 13.54 10.79
N LEU A 13 13.04 12.65 10.19
CA LEU A 13 14.47 12.85 9.91
C LEU A 13 14.73 13.86 8.78
N VAL A 14 13.86 13.93 7.77
CA VAL A 14 14.04 14.78 6.59
C VAL A 14 13.23 16.09 6.64
N GLY A 15 12.63 16.41 7.79
CA GLY A 15 11.88 17.65 7.99
C GLY A 15 10.54 17.71 7.25
N GLY A 16 9.90 16.56 7.00
CA GLY A 16 8.55 16.49 6.44
C GLY A 16 8.43 16.76 4.94
N GLY A 17 9.54 16.96 4.23
CA GLY A 17 9.56 17.00 2.77
C GLY A 17 9.66 15.60 2.15
N HIS A 18 9.21 15.45 0.90
CA HIS A 18 9.25 14.21 0.09
C HIS A 18 8.22 13.13 0.51
N ASN A 19 8.11 12.06 -0.29
CA ASN A 19 7.31 10.85 0.02
C ASN A 19 7.96 10.07 1.19
N SER A 20 7.95 10.64 2.38
CA SER A 20 8.77 10.24 3.52
C SER A 20 8.00 9.41 4.57
N THR A 21 6.75 9.08 4.27
CA THR A 21 5.92 8.12 5.00
C THR A 21 5.83 6.80 4.25
N ALA A 22 5.79 5.69 4.98
CA ALA A 22 5.70 4.34 4.39
C ALA A 22 4.65 3.49 5.09
N LEU A 23 4.05 2.55 4.37
CA LEU A 23 3.30 1.44 4.97
C LEU A 23 4.31 0.32 5.26
N VAL A 24 4.43 -0.10 6.52
CA VAL A 24 5.43 -1.09 6.94
C VAL A 24 4.78 -2.34 7.52
N GLY A 25 5.17 -3.51 7.03
CA GLY A 25 4.63 -4.81 7.44
C GLY A 25 4.99 -5.93 6.47
N THR A 26 4.39 -7.11 6.67
CA THR A 26 4.42 -8.19 5.66
C THR A 26 3.60 -7.79 4.42
N PRO A 27 3.79 -8.45 3.27
CA PRO A 27 3.03 -8.16 2.06
C PRO A 27 1.51 -8.22 2.25
N GLU A 28 1.02 -9.17 3.05
CA GLU A 28 -0.41 -9.31 3.38
C GLU A 28 -0.92 -8.08 4.15
N GLN A 29 -0.12 -7.64 5.13
CA GLN A 29 -0.47 -6.51 5.99
C GLN A 29 -0.45 -5.18 5.24
N VAL A 30 0.51 -5.01 4.33
CA VAL A 30 0.58 -3.83 3.46
C VAL A 30 -0.56 -3.87 2.44
N ALA A 31 -0.89 -5.03 1.88
CA ALA A 31 -2.06 -5.17 1.01
C ALA A 31 -3.35 -4.79 1.75
N ASP A 32 -3.55 -5.25 2.98
CA ASP A 32 -4.71 -4.86 3.80
C ASP A 32 -4.79 -3.34 3.99
N ALA A 33 -3.66 -2.68 4.29
CA ALA A 33 -3.61 -1.23 4.42
C ALA A 33 -3.92 -0.51 3.09
N LEU A 34 -3.41 -0.98 1.95
CA LEU A 34 -3.75 -0.43 0.63
C LEU A 34 -5.25 -0.55 0.35
N LEU A 35 -5.86 -1.66 0.75
CA LEU A 35 -7.26 -1.89 0.53
C LEU A 35 -8.18 -1.11 1.49
N ASP A 36 -7.72 -0.76 2.69
CA ASP A 36 -8.42 0.22 3.54
C ASP A 36 -8.59 1.57 2.80
N TYR A 37 -7.59 2.01 2.01
CA TYR A 37 -7.73 3.19 1.13
C TYR A 37 -8.62 2.94 -0.09
N TYR A 38 -8.58 1.72 -0.64
CA TYR A 38 -9.47 1.33 -1.73
C TYR A 38 -10.93 1.43 -1.35
N ASP A 39 -11.27 0.98 -0.14
CA ASP A 39 -12.62 1.03 0.43
C ASP A 39 -13.07 2.50 0.65
N LEU A 40 -12.13 3.44 0.75
CA LEU A 40 -12.38 4.90 0.76
C LEU A 40 -12.47 5.53 -0.64
N GLY A 41 -12.38 4.74 -1.70
CA GLY A 41 -12.50 5.19 -3.09
C GLY A 41 -11.18 5.43 -3.82
N VAL A 42 -10.01 5.18 -3.20
CA VAL A 42 -8.72 5.30 -3.88
C VAL A 42 -8.52 4.14 -4.85
N ARG A 43 -8.36 4.42 -6.15
CA ARG A 43 -8.21 3.36 -7.17
C ARG A 43 -6.81 3.26 -7.76
N ASN A 44 -5.97 4.29 -7.58
CA ASN A 44 -4.61 4.33 -8.14
C ASN A 44 -3.59 4.52 -7.00
N PHE A 45 -2.55 3.69 -7.00
CA PHE A 45 -1.48 3.73 -6.01
C PHE A 45 -0.14 3.93 -6.72
N LEU A 46 0.62 4.92 -6.27
CA LEU A 46 2.00 5.12 -6.68
C LEU A 46 2.91 4.65 -5.54
N ILE A 47 3.61 3.54 -5.77
CA ILE A 47 4.47 2.91 -4.78
C ILE A 47 5.93 3.08 -5.22
N ARG A 48 6.78 3.46 -4.27
CA ARG A 48 8.24 3.50 -4.42
C ARG A 48 8.89 2.99 -3.14
N GLY A 49 10.09 2.45 -3.26
CA GLY A 49 10.97 2.22 -2.12
C GLY A 49 12.29 2.97 -2.27
N PHE A 50 13.29 2.55 -1.50
CA PHE A 50 14.62 3.16 -1.44
C PHE A 50 15.63 2.52 -2.41
N ASP A 51 15.37 1.30 -2.87
CA ASP A 51 16.12 0.59 -3.90
C ASP A 51 15.18 0.24 -5.06
N PRO A 52 14.93 1.20 -5.99
CA PRO A 52 13.79 1.12 -6.90
C PRO A 52 13.72 -0.15 -7.76
N LEU A 53 14.87 -0.70 -8.19
CA LEU A 53 14.89 -1.87 -9.06
C LEU A 53 14.52 -3.13 -8.28
N ASN A 54 15.15 -3.35 -7.12
CA ASN A 54 14.90 -4.53 -6.30
C ASN A 54 13.50 -4.45 -5.66
N ASP A 55 13.12 -3.27 -5.18
CA ASP A 55 11.80 -3.00 -4.62
C ASP A 55 10.68 -3.30 -5.63
N ALA A 56 10.81 -2.82 -6.88
CA ALA A 56 9.81 -3.09 -7.91
C ALA A 56 9.66 -4.60 -8.19
N GLN A 57 10.76 -5.35 -8.20
CA GLN A 57 10.73 -6.80 -8.36
C GLN A 57 10.07 -7.49 -7.15
N GLU A 58 10.39 -7.05 -5.94
CA GLU A 58 9.81 -7.59 -4.70
C GLU A 58 8.31 -7.31 -4.61
N TYR A 59 7.88 -6.09 -4.89
CA TYR A 59 6.45 -5.74 -4.94
C TYR A 59 5.73 -6.60 -5.96
N GLY A 60 6.31 -6.78 -7.15
CA GLY A 60 5.75 -7.61 -8.21
C GLY A 60 5.55 -9.06 -7.80
N LYS A 61 6.46 -9.62 -7.00
CA LYS A 61 6.41 -11.02 -6.55
C LYS A 61 5.53 -11.23 -5.32
N ALA A 62 5.66 -10.36 -4.33
CA ALA A 62 5.11 -10.59 -3.00
C ALA A 62 3.84 -9.80 -2.70
N LEU A 63 3.72 -8.56 -3.18
CA LEU A 63 2.64 -7.64 -2.78
C LEU A 63 1.51 -7.55 -3.81
N LEU A 64 1.86 -7.32 -5.08
CA LEU A 64 0.88 -7.05 -6.14
C LEU A 64 -0.12 -8.19 -6.36
N PRO A 65 0.25 -9.49 -6.32
CA PRO A 65 -0.71 -10.58 -6.46
C PRO A 65 -1.79 -10.53 -5.38
N ILE A 66 -1.40 -10.36 -4.11
CA ILE A 66 -2.29 -10.33 -2.95
C ILE A 66 -3.22 -9.11 -3.02
N ALA A 67 -2.67 -7.93 -3.31
CA ALA A 67 -3.45 -6.70 -3.41
C ALA A 67 -4.49 -6.77 -4.54
N ARG A 68 -4.11 -7.32 -5.70
CA ARG A 68 -5.01 -7.48 -6.85
C ARG A 68 -6.13 -8.48 -6.56
N GLU A 69 -5.82 -9.62 -5.94
CA GLU A 69 -6.82 -10.59 -5.53
C GLU A 69 -7.85 -9.96 -4.58
N LYS A 70 -7.38 -9.30 -3.52
CA LYS A 70 -8.25 -8.63 -2.54
C LYS A 70 -9.10 -7.52 -3.17
N ALA A 71 -8.54 -6.75 -4.10
CA ALA A 71 -9.27 -5.72 -4.85
C ALA A 71 -10.34 -6.34 -5.76
N ALA A 72 -10.04 -7.45 -6.43
CA ALA A 72 -11.00 -8.15 -7.28
C ALA A 72 -12.19 -8.66 -6.46
N LEU A 73 -11.95 -9.25 -5.28
CA LEU A 73 -13.00 -9.69 -4.36
C LEU A 73 -13.92 -8.55 -3.92
N ARG A 74 -13.35 -7.40 -3.53
CA ARG A 74 -14.12 -6.19 -3.18
C ARG A 74 -14.94 -5.68 -4.35
N ALA A 75 -14.35 -5.61 -5.54
CA ALA A 75 -15.06 -5.16 -6.74
C ALA A 75 -16.23 -6.09 -7.09
N VAL A 76 -16.13 -7.40 -6.83
CA VAL A 76 -17.26 -8.34 -6.99
C VAL A 76 -18.35 -8.04 -5.96
N ALA A 77 -17.99 -7.84 -4.69
CA ALA A 77 -18.94 -7.53 -3.63
C ALA A 77 -19.67 -6.19 -3.87
N GLU A 78 -18.95 -5.15 -4.32
CA GLU A 78 -19.50 -3.84 -4.69
C GLU A 78 -20.56 -3.96 -5.80
N ARG A 79 -20.36 -4.85 -6.78
CA ARG A 79 -21.32 -5.07 -7.89
C ARG A 79 -22.55 -5.90 -7.49
N ALA A 80 -22.45 -6.64 -6.40
CA ALA A 80 -23.52 -7.50 -5.90
C ALA A 80 -24.44 -6.80 -4.87
N SER A 81 -24.06 -5.59 -4.44
CA SER A 81 -24.81 -4.74 -3.51
C SER A 81 -25.68 -3.75 -4.28
#